data_AF-A0A8T7EVT0-F1
#
_entry.id   AF-A0A8T7EVT0-F1
#
_cell.length_a   1.000
_cell.length_b   1.000
_cell.length_c   1.000
_cell.angle_alpha   90.00
_cell.angle_beta   90.00
_cell.angle_gamma   90.00
#
_symmetry.space_group_name_H-M   'P 1'
#
loop_
_entity.id
_entity.type
_entity.pdbx_description
1 polymer ?
#
loop_
_entity_poly.entity_id
_entity_poly.type
_entity_poly.pdbx_seq_one_letter_code
_entity_poly.pdbx_strand_id
1 'polypeptide(L)'
;MIRRLQSLPRGPRILIFILIFAGIFLALAGGTVILILLSINNVPRQTAQALAEGAAVAEYAALPDNDAYPSTVAVGPDGTVYTASYRTGTVWAVGPDGAAREIPNSRDRFESVTGLAARSDGDLLASLSPAATTARGRCGV
;
A
#
# COMPACT_ATOMS: atom_id res chain seq x y z
N MET A 1 22.29 -48.74 -9.08
CA MET A 1 22.32 -48.27 -7.67
C MET A 1 21.02 -48.58 -6.89
N ILE A 2 19.85 -48.65 -7.54
CA ILE A 2 18.53 -48.96 -6.91
C ILE A 2 18.38 -50.41 -6.39
N ARG A 3 19.06 -51.41 -7.02
CA ARG A 3 18.95 -52.84 -6.65
C ARG A 3 19.42 -53.16 -5.22
N ARG A 4 20.39 -52.40 -4.65
CA ARG A 4 20.89 -52.64 -3.28
C ARG A 4 19.98 -52.08 -2.17
N LEU A 5 19.09 -51.12 -2.48
CA LEU A 5 18.10 -50.61 -1.53
C LEU A 5 16.91 -51.56 -1.37
N GLN A 6 16.58 -52.33 -2.41
CA GLN A 6 15.48 -53.30 -2.40
C GLN A 6 15.81 -54.60 -1.64
N SER A 7 17.09 -54.90 -1.42
CA SER A 7 17.55 -56.07 -0.65
C SER A 7 17.68 -55.82 0.86
N LEU A 8 17.44 -54.59 1.34
CA LEU A 8 17.50 -54.26 2.76
C LEU A 8 16.24 -54.76 3.51
N PRO A 9 16.38 -55.25 4.76
CA PRO A 9 15.27 -55.58 5.65
C PRO A 9 14.30 -54.39 5.84
N ARG A 10 13.07 -54.64 6.28
CA ARG A 10 12.01 -53.62 6.41
C ARG A 10 12.41 -52.42 7.29
N GLY A 11 13.16 -52.64 8.38
CA GLY A 11 13.58 -51.59 9.31
C GLY A 11 14.45 -50.48 8.68
N PRO A 12 15.63 -50.80 8.09
CA PRO A 12 16.47 -49.81 7.41
C PRO A 12 15.77 -49.04 6.29
N ARG A 13 14.83 -49.67 5.58
CA ARG A 13 14.05 -49.02 4.51
C ARG A 13 13.12 -47.93 5.05
N ILE A 14 12.43 -48.21 6.16
CA ILE A 14 11.56 -47.25 6.83
C ILE A 14 12.38 -46.09 7.38
N LEU A 15 13.55 -46.37 7.98
CA LEU A 15 14.44 -45.33 8.48
C LEU A 15 14.90 -44.37 7.36
N ILE A 16 15.33 -44.90 6.22
CA ILE A 16 15.72 -44.08 5.06
C ILE A 16 14.55 -43.22 4.56
N PHE A 17 13.34 -43.79 4.48
CA PHE A 17 12.15 -43.05 4.09
C PHE A 17 11.86 -41.89 5.03
N ILE A 18 11.86 -42.14 6.35
CA ILE A 18 11.65 -41.10 7.37
C ILE A 18 12.70 -39.99 7.26
N LEU A 19 13.98 -40.35 7.10
CA LEU A 19 15.07 -39.37 6.97
C LEU A 19 14.94 -38.49 5.72
N ILE A 20 14.52 -39.06 4.59
CA ILE A 20 14.28 -38.29 3.36
C ILE A 20 13.13 -37.30 3.56
N PHE A 21 11.99 -37.77 4.10
CA PHE A 21 10.83 -36.91 4.33
C PHE A 21 11.10 -35.83 5.38
N ALA A 22 11.79 -36.18 6.47
CA ALA A 22 12.23 -35.22 7.48
C ALA A 22 13.21 -34.19 6.89
N GLY A 23 14.15 -34.62 6.05
CA GLY A 23 15.10 -33.74 5.37
C GLY A 23 14.41 -32.77 4.40
N ILE A 24 13.47 -33.26 3.59
CA ILE A 24 12.66 -32.41 2.69
C ILE A 24 11.83 -31.42 3.50
N PHE A 25 11.19 -31.86 4.58
CA PHE A 25 10.41 -30.98 5.45
C PHE A 25 11.28 -29.88 6.07
N LEU A 26 12.46 -30.21 6.59
CA LEU A 26 13.40 -29.24 7.14
C LEU A 26 13.93 -28.27 6.08
N ALA A 27 14.19 -28.76 4.86
CA ALA A 27 14.61 -27.91 3.76
C ALA A 27 13.51 -26.92 3.33
N LEU A 28 12.25 -27.37 3.26
CA LEU A 28 11.10 -26.52 2.97
C LEU A 28 10.83 -25.51 4.09
N ALA A 29 10.86 -25.94 5.35
CA ALA A 29 10.68 -25.07 6.50
C ALA A 29 11.79 -24.03 6.59
N GLY A 30 13.05 -24.45 6.47
CA GLY A 30 14.21 -23.56 6.46
C GLY A 30 14.19 -22.58 5.28
N GLY A 31 13.88 -23.06 4.08
CA GLY A 31 13.71 -22.21 2.90
C GLY A 31 12.60 -21.17 3.08
N THR A 32 11.46 -21.57 3.66
CA THR A 32 10.35 -20.64 3.97
C THR A 32 10.80 -19.57 4.97
N VAL A 33 11.50 -19.95 6.04
CA VAL A 33 12.04 -18.99 7.01
C VAL A 33 13.03 -18.03 6.35
N ILE A 34 13.93 -18.52 5.49
CA ILE A 34 14.88 -17.68 4.76
C ILE A 34 14.14 -16.68 3.87
N LEU A 35 13.12 -17.13 3.11
CA LEU A 35 12.32 -16.25 2.27
C LEU A 35 11.58 -15.18 3.08
N ILE A 36 11.02 -15.56 4.23
CA ILE A 36 10.38 -14.60 5.15
C ILE A 36 11.40 -13.57 5.62
N LEU A 37 12.58 -14.00 6.09
CA LEU A 37 13.63 -13.10 6.58
C LEU A 37 14.15 -12.15 5.48
N LEU A 38 14.22 -12.61 4.23
CA LEU A 38 14.58 -11.78 3.07
C LEU A 38 13.46 -10.82 2.65
N SER A 39 12.20 -11.16 2.93
CA SER A 39 11.03 -10.35 2.58
C SER A 39 10.67 -9.30 3.65
N ILE A 40 11.06 -9.51 4.90
CA ILE A 40 10.74 -8.56 5.97
C ILE A 40 11.60 -7.30 5.78
N ASN A 41 10.94 -6.22 5.38
CA ASN A 41 11.54 -4.91 5.33
C ASN A 41 11.58 -4.31 6.76
N ASN A 42 12.73 -4.45 7.43
CA ASN A 42 12.97 -3.88 8.77
C ASN A 42 13.48 -2.43 8.74
N VAL A 43 13.46 -1.76 7.59
CA VAL A 43 13.80 -0.34 7.52
C VAL A 43 12.79 0.42 8.39
N PRO A 44 13.22 1.16 9.43
CA PRO A 44 12.33 1.99 10.22
C PRO A 44 11.54 2.89 9.26
N ARG A 45 10.23 2.99 9.46
CA ARG A 45 9.38 3.82 8.62
C ARG A 45 10.01 5.22 8.58
N GLN A 46 10.41 5.67 7.40
CA GLN A 46 11.04 6.97 7.24
C GLN A 46 10.02 8.03 7.67
N THR A 47 10.30 8.69 8.80
CA THR A 47 9.51 9.82 9.25
C THR A 47 9.91 11.02 8.42
N ALA A 48 8.93 11.78 7.95
CA ALA A 48 9.21 13.00 7.21
C ALA A 48 9.92 13.99 8.15
N GLN A 49 11.02 14.58 7.67
CA GLN A 49 11.79 15.59 8.39
C GLN A 49 11.78 16.90 7.61
N ALA A 50 11.67 18.02 8.33
CA ALA A 50 11.77 19.34 7.73
C ALA A 50 13.22 19.59 7.29
N LEU A 51 13.40 19.90 6.00
CA LEU A 51 14.69 20.26 5.44
C LEU A 51 14.99 21.77 5.58
N ALA A 52 13.96 22.59 5.75
CA ALA A 52 14.08 24.04 5.89
C ALA A 52 14.18 24.44 7.37
N GLU A 53 15.06 25.39 7.68
CA GLU A 53 15.14 25.99 9.01
C GLU A 53 13.82 26.68 9.37
N GLY A 54 13.28 26.38 10.56
CA GLY A 54 12.00 26.91 11.04
C GLY A 54 10.76 26.18 10.54
N ALA A 55 10.89 25.15 9.70
CA ALA A 55 9.77 24.29 9.33
C ALA A 55 9.60 23.12 10.33
N ALA A 56 8.37 22.77 10.65
CA ALA A 56 8.02 21.59 11.43
C ALA A 56 7.23 20.62 10.55
N VAL A 57 7.42 19.32 10.78
CA VAL A 57 6.65 18.26 10.14
C VAL A 57 5.82 17.55 11.20
N ALA A 58 4.53 17.41 10.94
CA ALA A 58 3.58 16.72 11.79
C ALA A 58 2.60 15.93 10.92
N GLU A 59 1.98 14.92 11.52
CA GLU A 59 0.81 14.27 10.92
C GLU A 59 -0.36 15.26 10.90
N TYR A 60 -0.95 15.44 9.72
CA TYR A 60 -2.04 16.38 9.54
C TYR A 60 -3.41 15.76 9.85
N ALA A 61 -3.65 14.55 9.36
CA ALA A 61 -4.89 13.81 9.62
C ALA A 61 -4.72 12.31 9.33
N ALA A 62 -5.46 11.50 10.08
CA ALA A 62 -5.67 10.09 9.79
C ALA A 62 -6.93 9.93 8.95
N LEU A 63 -6.81 9.32 7.77
CA LEU A 63 -7.96 9.02 6.92
C LEU A 63 -8.70 7.79 7.49
N PRO A 64 -10.05 7.81 7.56
CA PRO A 64 -10.83 6.75 8.20
C PRO A 64 -10.93 5.47 7.34
N ASP A 65 -10.34 5.46 6.14
CA ASP A 65 -10.41 4.35 5.18
C ASP A 65 -9.05 3.64 5.07
N ASN A 66 -9.08 2.31 5.24
CA ASN A 66 -7.89 1.45 5.11
C ASN A 66 -7.35 1.40 3.67
N ASP A 67 -8.19 1.73 2.68
CA ASP A 67 -7.84 1.78 1.27
C ASP A 67 -7.72 3.24 0.75
N ALA A 68 -7.39 4.19 1.64
CA ALA A 68 -7.29 5.60 1.27
C ALA A 68 -6.16 5.93 0.28
N TYR A 69 -5.03 5.21 0.34
CA TYR A 69 -3.90 5.30 -0.60
C TYR A 69 -3.65 6.70 -1.22
N PRO A 70 -3.39 7.73 -0.40
CA PRO A 70 -3.28 9.10 -0.87
C PRO A 70 -2.08 9.26 -1.80
N SER A 71 -2.31 9.79 -3.01
CA SER A 71 -1.26 9.99 -4.03
C SER A 71 -0.90 11.44 -4.27
N THR A 72 -1.79 12.36 -3.87
CA THR A 72 -1.69 13.78 -4.18
C THR A 72 -2.32 14.60 -3.06
N VAL A 73 -1.90 15.86 -2.97
CA VAL A 73 -2.46 16.84 -2.02
C VAL A 73 -2.61 18.21 -2.70
N ALA A 74 -3.68 18.92 -2.38
CA ALA A 74 -3.90 20.30 -2.80
C ALA A 74 -4.55 21.10 -1.67
N VAL A 75 -4.11 22.33 -1.45
CA VAL A 75 -4.66 23.21 -0.40
C VAL A 75 -5.61 24.20 -1.06
N GLY A 76 -6.87 24.21 -0.61
CA GLY A 76 -7.89 25.15 -1.04
C GLY A 76 -7.67 26.57 -0.51
N PRO A 77 -8.30 27.60 -1.12
CA PRO A 77 -8.21 28.98 -0.65
C PRO A 77 -8.78 29.20 0.77
N ASP A 78 -9.68 28.31 1.18
CA ASP A 78 -10.31 28.26 2.50
C ASP A 78 -9.46 27.55 3.56
N GLY A 79 -8.28 27.02 3.17
CA GLY A 79 -7.40 26.25 4.04
C GLY A 79 -7.79 24.76 4.14
N THR A 80 -8.82 24.31 3.43
CA THR A 80 -9.16 22.89 3.37
C THR A 80 -8.11 22.14 2.55
N VAL A 81 -7.58 21.04 3.09
CA VAL A 81 -6.61 20.18 2.40
C VAL A 81 -7.35 19.05 1.71
N TYR A 82 -7.19 18.96 0.40
CA TYR A 82 -7.77 17.90 -0.41
C TYR A 82 -6.71 16.86 -0.76
N THR A 83 -7.05 15.59 -0.60
CA THR A 83 -6.24 14.46 -1.05
C THR A 83 -7.10 13.44 -1.78
N ALA A 84 -6.50 12.60 -2.60
CA ALA A 84 -7.23 11.59 -3.33
C ALA A 84 -6.48 10.27 -3.43
N SER A 85 -7.24 9.18 -3.51
CA SER A 85 -6.73 7.82 -3.64
C SER A 85 -6.33 7.51 -5.08
N TYR A 86 -5.13 6.96 -5.29
CA TYR A 86 -4.77 6.41 -6.60
C TYR A 86 -5.44 5.05 -6.88
N ARG A 87 -5.95 4.37 -5.84
CA ARG A 87 -6.51 3.02 -5.93
C ARG A 87 -8.02 3.00 -6.08
N THR A 88 -8.71 3.85 -5.32
CA THR A 88 -10.18 3.87 -5.24
C THR A 88 -10.79 5.12 -5.84
N GLY A 89 -9.97 6.12 -6.19
CA GLY A 89 -10.41 7.43 -6.66
C GLY A 89 -11.19 8.26 -5.63
N THR A 90 -11.30 7.78 -4.38
CA THR A 90 -11.90 8.53 -3.28
C THR A 90 -11.19 9.87 -3.11
N VAL A 91 -11.94 10.96 -3.02
CA VAL A 91 -11.43 12.29 -2.71
C VAL A 91 -11.82 12.65 -1.28
N TRP A 92 -10.84 13.03 -0.48
CA TRP A 92 -11.00 13.46 0.91
C TRP A 92 -10.76 14.95 1.03
N ALA A 93 -11.64 15.63 1.77
CA ALA A 93 -11.45 16.99 2.24
C ALA A 93 -11.11 16.96 3.72
N VAL A 94 -10.02 17.59 4.11
CA VAL A 94 -9.51 17.61 5.48
C VAL A 94 -9.49 19.05 5.97
N GLY A 95 -10.28 19.32 7.00
CA GLY A 95 -10.35 20.64 7.61
C GLY A 95 -9.03 21.06 8.29
N PRO A 96 -8.87 22.34 8.65
CA PRO A 96 -7.73 22.85 9.43
C PRO A 96 -7.56 22.18 10.81
N ASP A 97 -8.64 21.59 11.31
CA ASP A 97 -8.70 20.81 12.55
C ASP A 97 -8.27 19.34 12.38
N GLY A 98 -7.92 18.93 11.16
CA GLY A 98 -7.56 17.55 10.83
C GLY A 98 -8.76 16.62 10.61
N ALA A 99 -10.00 17.14 10.63
CA ALA A 99 -11.18 16.32 10.38
C ALA A 99 -11.32 15.99 8.89
N ALA A 100 -11.18 14.70 8.55
CA ALA A 100 -11.32 14.20 7.20
C ALA A 100 -12.78 13.81 6.88
N ARG A 101 -13.28 14.25 5.73
CA ARG A 101 -14.58 13.84 5.16
C ARG A 101 -14.41 13.42 3.70
N GLU A 102 -15.14 12.38 3.30
CA GLU A 102 -15.18 11.96 1.91
C GLU A 102 -16.06 12.91 1.08
N ILE A 103 -15.63 13.24 -0.14
CA ILE A 103 -16.46 13.93 -1.11
C ILE A 103 -17.44 12.93 -1.73
N PRO A 104 -18.76 13.19 -1.67
CA PRO A 104 -19.78 12.25 -2.16
C PRO A 104 -19.57 11.83 -3.61
N ASN A 105 -19.77 10.54 -3.89
CA ASN A 105 -19.66 9.92 -5.21
C ASN A 105 -18.28 10.04 -5.88
N SER A 106 -17.22 10.39 -5.13
CA SER A 106 -15.87 10.47 -5.70
C SER A 106 -15.38 9.12 -6.20
N ARG A 107 -15.69 8.04 -5.46
CA ARG A 107 -15.35 6.65 -5.79
C ARG A 107 -15.97 6.12 -7.08
N ASP A 108 -17.17 6.60 -7.42
CA ASP A 108 -17.88 6.17 -8.62
C ASP A 108 -17.52 7.02 -9.85
N ARG A 109 -16.97 8.22 -9.62
CA ARG A 109 -16.63 9.19 -10.67
C ARG A 109 -15.16 9.13 -11.07
N PHE A 110 -14.30 8.74 -10.14
CA PHE A 110 -12.86 8.73 -10.32
C PHE A 110 -12.37 7.33 -9.99
N GLU A 111 -11.52 6.79 -10.86
CA GLU A 111 -10.91 5.48 -10.62
C GLU A 111 -9.52 5.64 -9.99
N SER A 112 -8.66 6.43 -10.64
CA SER A 112 -7.28 6.63 -10.23
C SER A 112 -6.90 8.09 -10.33
N VAL A 113 -6.91 8.80 -9.19
CA VAL A 113 -6.46 10.18 -9.11
C VAL A 113 -4.96 10.20 -8.87
N THR A 114 -4.24 10.92 -9.72
CA THR A 114 -2.77 11.03 -9.69
C THR A 114 -2.30 12.43 -9.32
N GLY A 115 -3.18 13.42 -9.43
CA GLY A 115 -2.87 14.81 -9.16
C GLY A 115 -4.13 15.60 -8.86
N LEU A 116 -4.00 16.56 -7.96
CA LEU A 116 -5.02 17.55 -7.61
C LEU A 116 -4.42 18.95 -7.68
N ALA A 117 -5.20 19.90 -8.15
CA ALA A 117 -4.88 21.32 -8.06
C ALA A 117 -6.12 22.10 -7.65
N ALA A 118 -6.03 22.80 -6.52
CA ALA A 118 -7.07 23.71 -6.09
C ALA A 118 -6.94 25.03 -6.85
N ARG A 119 -8.06 25.52 -7.38
CA ARG A 119 -8.15 26.80 -8.07
C ARG A 119 -8.57 27.88 -7.06
N SER A 120 -8.16 29.12 -7.31
CA SER A 120 -8.40 30.26 -6.40
C SER A 120 -9.87 30.60 -6.20
N ASP A 121 -10.75 30.09 -7.06
CA ASP A 121 -12.20 30.26 -6.97
C ASP A 121 -12.91 29.11 -6.23
N GLY A 122 -12.17 28.13 -5.70
CA GLY A 122 -12.69 27.01 -4.93
C GLY A 122 -12.91 25.72 -5.73
N ASP A 123 -12.73 25.74 -7.06
CA ASP A 123 -12.81 24.52 -7.88
C ASP A 123 -11.56 23.62 -7.68
N LEU A 124 -11.73 22.30 -7.72
CA LEU A 124 -10.63 21.34 -7.76
C LEU A 124 -10.50 20.71 -9.14
N LEU A 125 -9.27 20.76 -9.69
CA LEU A 125 -8.87 20.06 -10.90
C LEU A 125 -8.21 18.74 -10.50
N ALA A 126 -8.68 17.62 -11.07
CA ALA A 126 -8.08 16.31 -10.86
C ALA A 126 -7.45 15.79 -12.15
N SER A 127 -6.24 15.23 -12.07
CA SER A 127 -5.63 14.43 -13.13
C SER A 127 -5.86 12.94 -12.86
N LEU A 128 -6.39 12.26 -13.86
CA LEU A 128 -6.72 10.83 -13.80
C LEU A 128 -5.70 10.05 -14.64
N SER A 129 -5.27 8.88 -14.16
CA SER A 129 -4.39 8.02 -14.94
C SER A 129 -5.16 7.44 -16.16
N PRO A 130 -4.57 7.41 -17.37
CA PRO A 130 -5.24 7.00 -18.61
C PRO A 130 -5.67 5.52 -18.67
N ALA A 131 -5.42 4.74 -17.62
CA ALA A 131 -6.00 3.40 -17.50
C ALA A 131 -7.54 3.41 -17.46
N ALA A 132 -8.15 4.57 -17.18
CA ALA A 132 -9.55 4.81 -17.46
C ALA A 132 -9.77 6.25 -17.91
N THR A 133 -10.07 6.40 -19.21
CA THR A 133 -10.68 7.55 -19.90
C THR A 133 -10.45 8.93 -19.28
N THR A 134 -9.69 9.79 -19.98
CA THR A 134 -9.53 11.22 -19.70
C THR A 134 -10.86 11.92 -19.39
N ALA A 135 -11.22 12.02 -18.12
CA ALA A 135 -12.34 12.82 -17.65
C ALA A 135 -11.81 14.13 -17.07
N ARG A 136 -12.23 15.26 -17.63
CA ARG A 136 -12.18 16.54 -16.90
C ARG A 136 -13.26 16.48 -15.82
N GLY A 137 -12.91 15.90 -14.68
CA GLY A 137 -13.76 15.89 -13.51
C GLY A 137 -13.69 17.23 -12.80
N ARG A 138 -14.73 18.06 -12.94
CA ARG A 138 -14.93 19.24 -12.09
C ARG A 138 -15.56 18.75 -10.78
N CYS A 139 -14.80 18.73 -9.70
CA CYS A 139 -15.37 18.48 -8.37
C CYS A 139 -15.82 19.83 -7.82
N GLY A 140 -17.12 20.13 -7.95
CA GLY A 140 -17.73 21.28 -7.29
C GLY A 140 -17.85 20.98 -5.80
N VAL A 141 -17.40 21.93 -4.98
CA VAL A 141 -17.60 21.93 -3.52
C VAL A 141 -19.03 22.35 -3.21
#